data_AF-A0A4Q3WEA5-F1
#
_entry.id   AF-A0A4Q3WEA5-F1
#
_cell.length_a   1.000
_cell.length_b   1.000
_cell.length_c   1.000
_cell.angle_alpha   90.00
_cell.angle_beta   90.00
_cell.angle_gamma   90.00
#
_symmetry.space_group_name_H-M   'P 1'
#
loop_
_entity.id
_entity.type
_entity.pdbx_description
1 polymer ?
#
loop_
_entity_poly.entity_id
_entity_poly.type
_entity_poly.pdbx_seq_one_letter_code
_entity_poly.pdbx_strand_id
1 'polypeptide(L)' 'MRCHICQRELNQDDDSLSLDCGGDCWGCVGEIEAAMGHEESLTKVRDEHRRGLRPDWIDPLSAA' A
#
# COMPACT_ATOMS: atom_id res chain seq x y z
N MET A 1 -13.50 6.38 -9.63
CA MET A 1 -12.16 6.64 -10.22
C MET A 1 -11.31 5.39 -10.01
N ARG A 2 -10.27 5.13 -10.82
CA ARG A 2 -9.45 3.90 -10.71
C ARG A 2 -7.98 4.26 -10.60
N CYS A 3 -7.25 3.50 -9.79
CA CYS A 3 -5.79 3.54 -9.68
C CYS A 3 -5.15 3.36 -11.06
N HIS A 4 -4.19 4.22 -11.42
CA HIS A 4 -3.52 4.11 -12.71
C HIS A 4 -2.58 2.89 -12.80
N ILE A 5 -2.06 2.43 -11.65
CA ILE A 5 -1.13 1.30 -11.58
C ILE A 5 -1.85 -0.06 -11.64
N CYS A 6 -2.84 -0.29 -10.76
CA CYS A 6 -3.46 -1.61 -10.60
C CYS A 6 -4.95 -1.67 -10.99
N GLN A 7 -5.54 -0.56 -11.46
CA GLN A 7 -6.94 -0.46 -11.88
C GLN A 7 -7.99 -0.73 -10.77
N ARG A 8 -7.54 -0.83 -9.51
CA ARG A 8 -8.40 -0.86 -8.31
C ARG A 8 -9.29 0.38 -8.27
N GLU A 9 -10.56 0.19 -7.91
CA GLU A 9 -11.48 1.30 -7.70
C GLU A 9 -11.08 2.10 -6.46
N LEU A 10 -11.03 3.43 -6.56
CA LEU A 10 -10.57 4.30 -5.48
C LEU A 10 -11.71 4.70 -4.53
N ASN A 11 -11.33 5.07 -3.30
CA ASN A 11 -12.21 5.60 -2.25
C ASN A 11 -13.42 4.70 -1.95
N GLN A 12 -13.15 3.40 -1.80
CA GLN A 12 -14.13 2.44 -1.30
C GLN A 12 -14.04 2.38 0.22
N ASP A 13 -15.16 2.58 0.90
CA ASP A 13 -15.22 2.68 2.37
C ASP A 13 -14.80 1.38 3.08
N ASP A 14 -14.96 0.23 2.40
CA ASP A 14 -14.60 -1.10 2.89
C ASP A 14 -13.20 -1.57 2.49
N ASP A 15 -12.48 -0.80 1.66
CA ASP A 15 -11.12 -1.09 1.24
C ASP A 15 -10.17 0.05 1.61
N SER A 16 -9.54 -0.05 2.78
CA SER A 16 -8.55 0.94 3.24
C SER A 16 -7.34 1.12 2.31
N LEU A 17 -7.06 0.14 1.44
CA LEU A 17 -5.98 0.23 0.45
C LEU A 17 -6.42 0.96 -0.82
N SER A 18 -7.72 1.26 -0.99
CA SER A 18 -8.27 2.01 -2.11
C SER A 18 -8.19 3.53 -1.96
N LEU A 19 -7.74 4.04 -0.81
CA LEU A 19 -7.65 5.48 -0.54
C LEU A 19 -6.92 6.18 -1.70
N ASP A 20 -7.52 7.25 -2.20
CA ASP A 20 -6.98 8.02 -3.31
C ASP A 20 -5.77 8.86 -2.86
N CYS A 21 -4.60 8.51 -3.40
CA CYS A 21 -3.33 9.18 -3.18
C CYS A 21 -2.92 10.01 -4.42
N GLY A 22 -3.88 10.70 -5.05
CA GLY A 22 -3.63 11.57 -6.21
C GLY A 22 -3.81 10.86 -7.56
N GLY A 23 -4.75 9.92 -7.63
CA GLY A 23 -5.05 9.11 -8.82
C GLY A 23 -4.57 7.67 -8.72
N ASP A 24 -3.73 7.34 -7.74
CA ASP A 24 -3.30 5.99 -7.42
C ASP A 24 -3.77 5.56 -6.04
N CYS A 25 -4.02 4.27 -5.85
CA CYS A 25 -4.47 3.76 -4.57
C CYS A 25 -3.32 3.70 -3.55
N TRP A 26 -3.64 3.90 -2.28
CA TRP A 26 -2.71 3.68 -1.16
C TRP A 26 -2.05 2.28 -1.20
N GLY A 27 -2.75 1.27 -1.72
CA GLY A 27 -2.17 -0.04 -1.99
C GLY A 27 -0.87 0.03 -2.80
N CYS A 28 -0.89 0.71 -3.95
CA CYS A 28 0.29 0.85 -4.80
C CYS A 28 1.28 1.88 -4.25
N VAL A 29 0.80 3.06 -3.86
CA VAL A 29 1.66 4.15 -3.39
C VAL A 29 2.42 3.74 -2.13
N GLY A 30 1.73 3.16 -1.14
CA GLY A 30 2.36 2.72 0.10
C GLY A 30 3.46 1.68 -0.12
N GLU A 31 3.26 0.73 -1.05
CA GLU A 31 4.28 -0.27 -1.40
C GLU A 31 5.51 0.36 -2.08
N ILE A 32 5.30 1.28 -3.02
CA ILE A 32 6.38 2.00 -3.71
C ILE A 32 7.17 2.83 -2.70
N GLU A 33 6.49 3.61 -1.87
CA GLU A 33 7.12 4.43 -0.84
C GLU A 33 7.89 3.59 0.19
N ALA A 34 7.31 2.46 0.63
CA ALA A 34 7.98 1.52 1.52
C ALA A 34 9.24 0.92 0.88
N ALA A 35 9.19 0.55 -0.40
CA ALA A 35 10.34 0.05 -1.15
C ALA A 35 11.42 1.12 -1.37
N MET A 36 11.03 2.40 -1.45
CA MET A 36 11.95 3.54 -1.52
C MET A 36 12.51 3.97 -0.15
N GLY A 37 12.10 3.32 0.94
CA GLY A 37 12.59 3.60 2.28
C GLY A 37 11.89 4.76 3.01
N HIS A 38 10.69 5.15 2.60
CA HIS A 38 9.89 6.12 3.33
C HIS A 38 9.38 5.51 4.64
N GLU A 39 9.90 5.97 5.78
CA GLU A 39 9.71 5.32 7.08
C GLU A 39 8.25 5.25 7.53
N GLU A 40 7.46 6.30 7.30
CA GLU A 40 6.04 6.34 7.66
C GLU A 40 5.24 5.30 6.86
N SER A 41 5.47 5.25 5.55
CA SER A 41 4.79 4.31 4.65
C SER A 41 5.22 2.89 4.95
N LEU A 42 6.51 2.65 5.20
CA LEU A 42 7.02 1.36 5.61
C LEU A 42 6.39 0.88 6.93
N THR A 43 6.29 1.76 7.92
CA THR A 43 5.66 1.44 9.21
C THR A 43 4.20 1.04 9.04
N LYS A 44 3.46 1.80 8.22
CA LYS A 44 2.05 1.55 7.94
C LYS A 44 1.83 0.27 7.12
N VAL A 45 2.62 0.05 6.06
CA VAL A 45 2.56 -1.16 5.23
C VAL A 45 2.88 -2.41 6.04
N ARG A 46 3.81 -2.35 7.00
CA ARG A 46 4.08 -3.45 7.95
C ARG A 46 2.90 -3.78 8.84
N ASP A 47 2.20 -2.77 9.35
CA ASP A 47 0.97 -2.97 10.13
C ASP A 47 -0.12 -3.63 9.28
N GLU A 48 -0.31 -3.14 8.06
CA GLU A 48 -1.26 -3.69 7.09
C GLU A 48 -0.95 -5.15 6.74
N HIS A 49 0.32 -5.48 6.51
CA HIS A 49 0.77 -6.85 6.29
C HIS A 49 0.48 -7.73 7.51
N ARG A 50 0.82 -7.29 8.73
CA ARG A 50 0.49 -8.03 9.97
C ARG A 50 -1.00 -8.26 10.16
N ARG A 51 -1.85 -7.36 9.66
CA ARG A 51 -3.32 -7.49 9.67
C ARG A 51 -3.87 -8.33 8.52
N GLY A 52 -3.02 -8.83 7.63
CA GLY A 52 -3.40 -9.66 6.48
C GLY A 52 -3.96 -8.89 5.29
N LEU A 53 -3.84 -7.55 5.27
CA LEU A 53 -4.32 -6.72 4.15
C LEU A 53 -3.42 -6.82 2.93
N ARG A 54 -2.16 -7.23 3.13
CA ARG A 54 -1.14 -7.36 2.08
C ARG A 54 -0.48 -8.74 2.16
N PRO A 55 -1.19 -9.82 1.82
CA PRO A 55 -0.70 -11.18 2.02
C PRO A 55 0.59 -11.48 1.24
N ASP A 56 0.74 -10.87 0.07
CA ASP A 56 1.87 -11.10 -0.84
C ASP A 56 3.02 -10.08 -0.66
N TRP A 57 2.90 -9.15 0.29
CA TRP A 57 3.95 -8.15 0.52
C TRP A 57 5.13 -8.74 1.32
N ILE A 58 6.34 -8.42 0.88
CA ILE A 58 7.58 -8.84 1.52
C ILE A 58 8.25 -7.60 2.11
N ASP A 59 8.60 -7.66 3.39
CA ASP A 59 9.28 -6.56 4.06
C ASP A 59 10.70 -6.38 3.49
N PRO A 60 11.01 -5.24 2.86
CA PRO A 60 12.29 -5.02 2.19
C PRO A 60 13.49 -5.05 3.16
N LEU A 61 13.27 -4.80 4.46
CA LEU A 61 14.33 -4.89 5.48
C LEU A 61 14.40 -6.27 6.16
N SER A 62 13.46 -7.18 5.88
CA SER A 62 13.51 -8.56 6.39
C SER A 62 14.40 -9.48 5.56
N ALA A 63 14.82 -9.04 4.37
CA ALA A 63 15.71 -9.77 3.48
C ALA A 63 17.21 -9.44 3.69
N ALA A 64 17.54 -8.61 4.68
CA ALA A 64 18.90 -8.23 5.08
C ALA A 64 19.31 -8.92 6.38
#